data_AF-A0A2V5Q3W8-F1
#
_entry.id   AF-A0A2V5Q3W8-F1
#
_cell.length_a   1.000
_cell.length_b   1.000
_cell.length_c   1.000
_cell.angle_alpha   90.00
_cell.angle_beta   90.00
_cell.angle_gamma   90.00
#
_symmetry.space_group_name_H-M   'P 1'
#
loop_
_entity.id
_entity.type
_entity.pdbx_description
1 polymer ?
#
loop_
_entity_poly.entity_id
_entity_poly.type
_entity_poly.pdbx_seq_one_letter_code
_entity_poly.pdbx_strand_id
1 'polypeptide(L)'
;MGIGGFIITGSAPAHLLLRAIGPSLTGIPGVLADPVMQLFRPSLPTITNDNWQDDPAQAAAILATGIAPTNNLESAIDVTLNPGAYTAIVSGKNNTSGVGLIEVYDLSPAVPAKLGNISTRALVGTGSDIVIAGFILGGQSGNDLVIARGIGPSLTALGVAGALANPTLELRDGNGALLVSNNDWQDNPVQAAILTAAGLAPSSPLESGIAAALPPGAYTALLAGFNNGTGVGLVEIYDRGIP
;
A
#
# COMPACT_ATOMS: atom_id res chain seq x y z
N MET A 1 7.08 -10.97 7.23
CA MET A 1 7.23 -10.54 5.83
C MET A 1 5.96 -9.80 5.44
N GLY A 2 6.07 -8.52 5.07
CA GLY A 2 5.01 -7.77 4.41
C GLY A 2 5.22 -7.78 2.90
N ILE A 3 4.14 -7.84 2.13
CA ILE A 3 4.21 -7.74 0.67
C ILE A 3 3.36 -6.54 0.25
N GLY A 4 4.02 -5.50 -0.24
CA GLY A 4 3.40 -4.37 -0.91
C GLY A 4 3.42 -4.57 -2.42
N GLY A 5 2.34 -4.23 -3.11
CA GLY A 5 2.32 -4.14 -4.57
C GLY A 5 1.98 -2.72 -4.99
N PHE A 6 2.49 -2.28 -6.14
CA PHE A 6 2.04 -1.02 -6.73
C PHE A 6 2.06 -1.10 -8.25
N ILE A 7 1.22 -0.30 -8.89
CA ILE A 7 1.13 -0.19 -10.34
C ILE A 7 1.45 1.24 -10.73
N ILE A 8 2.42 1.39 -11.64
CA ILE A 8 2.70 2.64 -12.32
C ILE A 8 1.88 2.66 -13.61
N THR A 9 1.03 3.67 -13.78
CA THR A 9 0.29 3.93 -15.03
C THR A 9 0.87 5.15 -15.73
N GLY A 10 0.49 5.37 -17.00
CA GLY A 10 0.97 6.48 -17.81
C GLY A 10 1.89 6.03 -18.95
N SER A 11 2.63 6.97 -19.53
CA SER A 11 3.43 6.78 -20.74
C SER A 11 4.93 7.02 -20.57
N ALA A 12 5.35 7.54 -19.42
CA ALA A 12 6.75 7.82 -19.10
C ALA A 12 7.22 7.01 -17.88
N PRO A 13 8.54 6.80 -17.73
CA PRO A 13 9.10 6.27 -16.49
C PRO A 13 8.88 7.23 -15.32
N ALA A 14 8.53 6.71 -14.15
CA ALA A 14 8.38 7.48 -12.91
C ALA A 14 9.62 7.30 -12.02
N HIS A 15 10.14 8.39 -11.45
CA HIS A 15 11.19 8.39 -10.44
C HIS A 15 10.54 8.25 -9.06
N LEU A 16 10.86 7.16 -8.36
CA LEU A 16 10.25 6.80 -7.10
C LEU A 16 11.30 6.65 -5.99
N LEU A 17 10.88 6.92 -4.76
CA LEU A 17 11.56 6.47 -3.55
C LEU A 17 10.69 5.45 -2.84
N LEU A 18 11.21 4.25 -2.64
CA LEU A 18 10.60 3.25 -1.78
C LEU A 18 11.34 3.23 -0.44
N ARG A 19 10.62 3.15 0.68
CA ARG A 19 11.20 3.05 2.03
C ARG A 19 10.58 1.91 2.82
N ALA A 20 11.39 1.22 3.62
CA ALA A 20 10.95 0.31 4.66
C ALA A 20 11.45 0.85 6.00
N ILE A 21 10.53 1.37 6.79
CA ILE A 21 10.80 2.05 8.06
C ILE A 21 10.46 1.10 9.21
N GLY A 22 11.36 1.02 10.19
CA GLY A 22 11.23 0.12 11.32
C GLY A 22 11.71 0.81 12.60
N PRO A 23 13.02 0.91 12.84
CA PRO A 23 13.57 1.58 14.02
C PRO A 23 13.15 3.05 14.21
N SER A 24 12.83 3.78 13.14
CA SER A 24 12.37 5.17 13.23
C SER A 24 10.87 5.30 13.57
N LEU A 25 10.11 4.20 13.64
CA LEU A 25 8.72 4.22 14.09
C LEU A 25 8.66 4.48 15.60
N THR A 26 8.36 5.72 15.97
CA THR A 26 8.21 6.12 17.38
C THR A 26 6.80 5.80 17.91
N GLY A 27 6.71 5.43 19.19
CA GLY A 27 5.42 5.12 19.83
C GLY A 27 4.76 3.80 19.42
N ILE A 28 5.39 3.04 18.51
CA ILE A 28 4.94 1.71 18.09
C ILE A 28 5.78 0.65 18.81
N PRO A 29 5.16 -0.26 19.60
CA PRO A 29 5.89 -1.37 20.21
C PRO A 29 6.24 -2.43 19.16
N GLY A 30 7.34 -3.16 19.39
CA GLY A 30 7.68 -4.34 18.58
C GLY A 30 8.03 -4.04 17.11
N VAL A 31 8.67 -2.90 16.85
CA VAL A 31 9.10 -2.51 15.49
C VAL A 31 10.07 -3.53 14.89
N LEU A 32 10.03 -3.65 13.56
CA LEU A 32 10.98 -4.44 12.79
C LEU A 32 12.35 -3.77 12.89
N ALA A 33 13.28 -4.38 13.61
CA ALA A 33 14.53 -3.73 14.00
C ALA A 33 15.52 -3.51 12.84
N ASP A 34 15.39 -4.27 11.76
CA ASP A 34 16.32 -4.26 10.62
C ASP A 34 15.55 -4.67 9.36
N PRO A 35 14.76 -3.75 8.75
CA PRO A 35 13.95 -4.03 7.57
C PRO A 35 14.79 -4.12 6.29
N VAL A 36 14.72 -5.25 5.59
CA VAL A 36 15.26 -5.47 4.25
C VAL A 36 14.16 -5.31 3.22
N MET A 37 14.39 -4.54 2.16
CA MET A 37 13.48 -4.41 1.01
C MET A 37 14.01 -5.13 -0.22
N GLN A 38 13.12 -5.84 -0.91
CA GLN A 38 13.32 -6.37 -2.25
C GLN A 38 12.24 -5.83 -3.19
N LEU A 39 12.64 -5.21 -4.29
CA LEU A 39 11.76 -4.76 -5.36
C LEU A 39 11.85 -5.73 -6.54
N PHE A 40 10.70 -6.30 -6.91
CA PHE A 40 10.56 -7.33 -7.90
C PHE A 40 9.62 -6.92 -9.03
N ARG A 41 9.98 -7.28 -10.27
CA ARG A 41 9.04 -7.57 -11.36
C ARG A 41 9.52 -8.79 -12.14
N PRO A 42 8.65 -9.65 -12.69
CA PRO A 42 9.05 -10.92 -13.32
C PRO A 42 10.11 -10.81 -14.43
N SER A 43 10.22 -9.66 -15.08
CA SER A 43 11.10 -9.41 -16.22
C SER A 43 12.35 -8.57 -15.89
N LEU A 44 12.63 -8.29 -14.61
CA LEU A 44 13.86 -7.59 -14.21
C LEU A 44 14.63 -8.33 -13.12
N PRO A 45 15.94 -8.03 -13.01
CA PRO A 45 16.68 -8.29 -11.79
C PRO A 45 15.97 -7.67 -10.58
N THR A 46 15.90 -8.42 -9.48
CA THR A 46 15.44 -7.92 -8.19
C THR A 46 16.41 -6.86 -7.69
N ILE A 47 15.89 -5.69 -7.30
CA ILE A 47 16.67 -4.67 -6.57
C ILE A 47 16.51 -4.97 -5.09
N THR A 48 17.61 -5.03 -4.34
CA THR A 48 17.59 -5.31 -2.90
C THR A 48 18.32 -4.22 -2.15
N ASN A 49 17.78 -3.78 -1.03
CA ASN A 49 18.44 -2.87 -0.09
C ASN A 49 18.17 -3.33 1.35
N ASP A 50 19.21 -3.35 2.17
CA ASP A 50 19.18 -3.71 3.60
C ASP A 50 19.30 -2.42 4.44
N ASN A 51 20.39 -1.68 4.23
CA ASN A 51 20.58 -0.34 4.79
C ASN A 51 20.66 0.70 3.67
N TRP A 52 19.95 1.80 3.84
CA TRP A 52 19.86 2.85 2.81
C TRP A 52 21.20 3.58 2.55
N GLN A 53 22.14 3.51 3.49
CA GLN A 53 23.47 4.13 3.36
C GLN A 53 24.57 3.20 2.83
N ASP A 54 24.29 1.90 2.62
CA ASP A 54 25.34 0.92 2.23
C ASP A 54 25.91 1.19 0.82
N ASP A 55 25.11 1.75 -0.08
CA ASP A 55 25.56 2.24 -1.39
C ASP A 55 25.66 3.78 -1.35
N PRO A 56 26.87 4.37 -1.44
CA PRO A 56 27.06 5.82 -1.40
C PRO A 56 26.31 6.60 -2.49
N ALA A 57 26.08 6.00 -3.67
CA ALA A 57 25.36 6.67 -4.75
C ALA A 57 23.85 6.73 -4.45
N GLN A 58 23.27 5.62 -3.98
CA GLN A 58 21.89 5.60 -3.46
C GLN A 58 21.73 6.55 -2.29
N ALA A 59 22.64 6.52 -1.31
CA ALA A 59 22.58 7.38 -0.13
C ALA A 59 22.55 8.87 -0.51
N ALA A 60 23.39 9.28 -1.47
CA ALA A 60 23.41 10.65 -1.97
C ALA A 60 22.10 11.04 -2.68
N ALA A 61 21.55 10.16 -3.52
CA ALA A 61 20.27 10.38 -4.20
C ALA A 61 19.11 10.48 -3.20
N ILE A 62 19.03 9.55 -2.25
CA ILE A 62 18.01 9.49 -1.19
C ILE A 62 18.08 10.74 -0.31
N LEU A 63 19.28 11.20 0.07
CA LEU A 63 19.46 12.47 0.80
C LEU A 63 18.93 13.67 0.01
N ALA A 64 19.14 13.70 -1.31
CA ALA A 64 18.68 14.79 -2.16
C ALA A 64 17.15 14.90 -2.24
N THR A 65 16.41 13.82 -1.92
CA THR A 65 14.94 13.85 -1.85
C THR A 65 14.40 14.67 -0.67
N GLY A 66 15.22 14.90 0.37
CA GLY A 66 14.80 15.53 1.62
C GLY A 66 13.95 14.65 2.54
N ILE A 67 13.69 13.40 2.16
CA ILE A 67 12.88 12.42 2.91
C ILE A 67 13.66 11.10 3.09
N ALA A 68 14.95 11.16 3.39
CA ALA A 68 15.73 9.98 3.74
C ALA A 68 15.21 9.30 5.04
N PRO A 69 15.33 7.97 5.18
CA PRO A 69 15.14 7.32 6.48
C PRO A 69 16.07 7.92 7.55
N THR A 70 15.62 7.98 8.80
CA THR A 70 16.40 8.59 9.89
C THR A 70 17.30 7.61 10.62
N ASN A 71 17.10 6.30 10.43
CA ASN A 71 17.97 5.27 10.99
C ASN A 71 18.74 4.56 9.86
N ASN A 72 20.01 4.27 10.08
CA ASN A 72 20.85 3.61 9.08
C ASN A 72 20.44 2.16 8.81
N LEU A 73 19.77 1.49 9.76
CA LEU A 73 19.25 0.12 9.59
C LEU A 73 17.96 0.06 8.75
N GLU A 74 17.48 1.19 8.25
CA GLU A 74 16.29 1.21 7.41
C GLU A 74 16.65 1.03 5.94
N SER A 75 15.76 0.38 5.20
CA SER A 75 15.96 0.16 3.79
C SER A 75 15.28 1.23 2.94
N ALA A 76 15.97 1.68 1.90
CA ALA A 76 15.38 2.56 0.89
C ALA A 76 15.98 2.31 -0.50
N ILE A 77 15.14 2.53 -1.52
CA ILE A 77 15.48 2.35 -2.93
C ILE A 77 15.01 3.59 -3.69
N ASP A 78 15.96 4.40 -4.17
CA ASP A 78 15.73 5.43 -5.19
C ASP A 78 15.83 4.79 -6.59
N VAL A 79 14.76 4.88 -7.39
CA VAL A 79 14.71 4.17 -8.68
C VAL A 79 13.79 4.86 -9.69
N THR A 80 14.15 4.79 -10.97
CA THR A 80 13.25 5.15 -12.08
C THR A 80 12.68 3.89 -12.73
N LEU A 81 11.36 3.79 -12.80
CA LEU A 81 10.64 2.60 -13.24
C LEU A 81 9.69 2.92 -14.39
N ASN A 82 9.71 2.07 -15.43
CA ASN A 82 8.70 2.13 -16.50
C ASN A 82 7.30 1.76 -15.96
N PRO A 83 6.22 2.24 -16.59
CA PRO A 83 4.85 1.80 -16.31
C PRO A 83 4.73 0.28 -16.25
N GLY A 84 3.98 -0.23 -15.27
CA GLY A 84 3.86 -1.66 -14.99
C GLY A 84 3.57 -1.97 -13.52
N ALA A 85 3.39 -3.27 -13.24
CA ALA A 85 3.16 -3.78 -11.90
C ALA A 85 4.47 -4.21 -11.23
N TYR A 86 4.63 -3.84 -9.97
CA TYR A 86 5.80 -4.10 -9.14
C TYR A 86 5.38 -4.63 -7.77
N THR A 87 6.25 -5.44 -7.18
CA THR A 87 6.09 -5.97 -5.83
C THR A 87 7.28 -5.55 -4.97
N ALA A 88 7.02 -4.87 -3.87
CA ALA A 88 7.97 -4.63 -2.79
C ALA A 88 7.75 -5.67 -1.69
N ILE A 89 8.78 -6.45 -1.38
CA ILE A 89 8.78 -7.43 -0.29
C ILE A 89 9.64 -6.84 0.82
N VAL A 90 9.07 -6.74 2.03
CA VAL A 90 9.80 -6.32 3.22
C VAL A 90 9.87 -7.46 4.22
N SER A 91 11.08 -7.77 4.65
CA SER A 91 11.39 -8.80 5.64
C SER A 91 12.33 -8.26 6.70
N GLY A 92 12.35 -8.88 7.88
CA GLY A 92 13.41 -8.59 8.84
C GLY A 92 14.67 -9.33 8.47
N LYS A 93 15.82 -8.67 8.59
CA LYS A 93 17.12 -9.33 8.45
C LYS A 93 17.20 -10.53 9.39
N ASN A 94 17.82 -11.61 8.91
CA ASN A 94 17.93 -12.90 9.63
C ASN A 94 16.56 -13.50 10.03
N ASN A 95 15.50 -13.24 9.26
CA ASN A 95 14.14 -13.70 9.51
C ASN A 95 13.52 -13.18 10.81
N THR A 96 13.94 -12.00 11.27
CA THR A 96 13.28 -11.30 12.37
C THR A 96 11.87 -10.83 11.95
N SER A 97 11.03 -10.57 12.94
CA SER A 97 9.65 -10.10 12.76
C SER A 97 9.38 -8.89 13.63
N GLY A 98 8.44 -8.06 13.21
CA GLY A 98 8.06 -6.84 13.89
C GLY A 98 7.17 -5.97 13.01
N VAL A 99 6.74 -4.84 13.54
CA VAL A 99 5.95 -3.83 12.82
C VAL A 99 6.87 -2.99 11.94
N GLY A 100 6.59 -2.94 10.64
CA GLY A 100 7.30 -2.10 9.68
C GLY A 100 6.32 -1.31 8.83
N LEU A 101 6.77 -0.17 8.32
CA LEU A 101 6.03 0.70 7.42
C LEU A 101 6.69 0.63 6.03
N ILE A 102 5.89 0.40 4.99
CA ILE A 102 6.33 0.43 3.60
C ILE A 102 5.75 1.68 2.95
N GLU A 103 6.60 2.49 2.33
CA GLU A 103 6.20 3.72 1.66
C GLU A 103 6.71 3.73 0.22
N VAL A 104 5.95 4.36 -0.66
CA VAL A 104 6.35 4.65 -2.04
C VAL A 104 6.00 6.11 -2.31
N TYR A 105 6.98 6.90 -2.70
CA TYR A 105 6.83 8.30 -3.07
C TYR A 105 7.10 8.47 -4.55
N ASP A 106 6.25 9.22 -5.24
CA ASP A 106 6.54 9.73 -6.58
C ASP A 106 7.36 11.03 -6.45
N LEU A 107 8.60 10.98 -6.91
CA LEU A 107 9.53 12.10 -6.91
C LEU A 107 9.48 12.91 -8.21
N SER A 108 8.67 12.49 -9.18
CA SER A 108 8.56 13.06 -10.52
C SER A 108 7.12 13.41 -10.92
N PRO A 109 6.30 14.06 -10.08
CA PRO A 109 4.86 14.24 -10.34
C PRO A 109 4.53 15.08 -11.59
N ALA A 110 5.53 15.67 -12.26
CA ALA A 110 5.37 16.40 -13.51
C ALA A 110 5.49 15.52 -14.77
N VAL A 111 5.93 14.26 -14.65
CA VAL A 111 5.96 13.31 -15.77
C VAL A 111 4.59 12.68 -15.95
N PRO A 112 4.18 12.29 -17.18
CA PRO A 112 2.87 11.69 -17.43
C PRO A 112 2.81 10.22 -16.96
N ALA A 113 3.00 10.01 -15.66
CA ALA A 113 2.92 8.75 -14.97
C ALA A 113 2.47 8.96 -13.52
N LYS A 114 1.85 7.94 -12.92
CA LYS A 114 1.46 7.98 -11.51
C LYS A 114 1.35 6.59 -10.88
N LEU A 115 1.26 6.56 -9.55
CA LEU A 115 0.83 5.37 -8.81
C LEU A 115 -0.68 5.14 -9.02
N GLY A 116 -1.03 4.30 -9.99
CA GLY A 116 -2.43 3.93 -10.25
C GLY A 116 -3.00 2.95 -9.22
N ASN A 117 -2.14 2.24 -8.49
CA ASN A 117 -2.53 1.40 -7.37
C ASN A 117 -1.41 1.25 -6.35
N ILE A 118 -1.77 1.13 -5.08
CA ILE A 118 -0.98 0.51 -4.03
C ILE A 118 -1.77 -0.62 -3.37
N SER A 119 -1.07 -1.64 -2.89
CA SER A 119 -1.69 -2.79 -2.26
C SER A 119 -0.77 -3.36 -1.18
N THR A 120 -1.35 -4.00 -0.17
CA THR A 120 -0.58 -4.69 0.88
C THR A 120 -1.28 -5.95 1.31
N ARG A 121 -0.58 -7.09 1.23
CA ARG A 121 -1.02 -8.36 1.80
C ARG A 121 -0.31 -8.59 3.12
N ALA A 122 -1.09 -8.71 4.18
CA ALA A 122 -0.57 -8.88 5.54
C ALA A 122 -1.56 -9.68 6.41
N LEU A 123 -1.07 -10.13 7.57
CA LEU A 123 -1.91 -10.73 8.59
C LEU A 123 -2.72 -9.62 9.27
N VAL A 124 -4.04 -9.72 9.21
CA VAL A 124 -4.98 -8.85 9.92
C VAL A 124 -5.26 -9.46 11.29
N GLY A 125 -4.90 -8.74 12.34
CA GLY A 125 -5.17 -9.05 13.73
C GLY A 125 -6.41 -8.34 14.26
N THR A 126 -6.38 -7.97 15.54
CA THR A 126 -7.48 -7.30 16.24
C THR A 126 -6.99 -6.04 16.95
N GLY A 127 -7.89 -5.16 17.39
CA GLY A 127 -7.50 -3.94 18.09
C GLY A 127 -6.61 -3.05 17.21
N SER A 128 -5.40 -2.76 17.67
CA SER A 128 -4.39 -1.98 16.94
C SER A 128 -3.66 -2.77 15.86
N ASP A 129 -3.81 -4.10 15.81
CA ASP A 129 -3.04 -4.98 14.92
C ASP A 129 -3.76 -5.24 13.59
N ILE A 130 -4.50 -4.25 13.09
CA ILE A 130 -5.17 -4.29 11.79
C ILE A 130 -4.23 -3.81 10.67
N VAL A 131 -4.62 -4.03 9.41
CA VAL A 131 -3.82 -3.55 8.27
C VAL A 131 -4.25 -2.14 7.90
N ILE A 132 -3.25 -1.25 7.78
CA ILE A 132 -3.45 0.17 7.50
C ILE A 132 -2.80 0.50 6.16
N ALA A 133 -3.57 1.02 5.22
CA ALA A 133 -3.07 1.59 3.97
C ALA A 133 -3.31 3.11 3.97
N GLY A 134 -2.25 3.86 4.30
CA GLY A 134 -2.23 5.31 4.15
C GLY A 134 -1.91 5.72 2.71
N PHE A 135 -2.55 6.77 2.22
CA PHE A 135 -2.22 7.34 0.92
C PHE A 135 -2.43 8.86 0.93
N ILE A 136 -1.72 9.54 0.04
CA ILE A 136 -1.81 10.99 -0.13
C ILE A 136 -2.20 11.25 -1.58
N LEU A 137 -3.28 11.99 -1.79
CA LEU A 137 -3.66 12.52 -3.09
C LEU A 137 -3.13 13.94 -3.22
N GLY A 138 -2.47 14.23 -4.34
CA GLY A 138 -1.86 15.53 -4.61
C GLY A 138 -1.66 15.76 -6.10
N GLY A 139 -1.03 16.88 -6.45
CA GLY A 139 -0.60 17.15 -7.83
C GLY A 139 -1.65 17.80 -8.74
N GLN A 140 -2.95 17.75 -8.42
CA GLN A 140 -4.01 18.37 -9.24
C GLN A 140 -5.08 19.10 -8.42
N SER A 141 -5.80 20.02 -9.06
CA SER A 141 -6.99 20.66 -8.49
C SER A 141 -8.24 19.82 -8.78
N GLY A 142 -8.96 19.42 -7.73
CA GLY A 142 -10.23 18.68 -7.86
C GLY A 142 -10.17 17.32 -7.19
N ASN A 143 -11.25 16.57 -7.32
CA ASN A 143 -11.36 15.26 -6.69
C ASN A 143 -10.87 14.15 -7.62
N ASP A 144 -10.10 13.22 -7.09
CA ASP A 144 -9.84 11.94 -7.74
C ASP A 144 -10.86 10.90 -7.29
N LEU A 145 -11.29 10.06 -8.24
CA LEU A 145 -12.05 8.87 -7.90
C LEU A 145 -11.09 7.82 -7.36
N VAL A 146 -11.23 7.50 -6.08
CA VAL A 146 -10.49 6.43 -5.41
C VAL A 146 -11.39 5.22 -5.22
N ILE A 147 -10.84 4.04 -5.47
CA ILE A 147 -11.47 2.76 -5.13
C ILE A 147 -10.59 2.03 -4.13
N ALA A 148 -11.13 1.73 -2.95
CA ALA A 148 -10.48 0.91 -1.93
C ALA A 148 -11.14 -0.46 -1.86
N ARG A 149 -10.34 -1.54 -1.73
CA ARG A 149 -10.83 -2.92 -1.62
C ARG A 149 -10.19 -3.67 -0.47
N GLY A 150 -11.00 -4.45 0.23
CA GLY A 150 -10.59 -5.38 1.27
C GLY A 150 -10.89 -6.79 0.78
N ILE A 151 -9.85 -7.52 0.42
CA ILE A 151 -9.92 -8.84 -0.20
C ILE A 151 -9.50 -9.89 0.84
N GLY A 152 -10.28 -10.95 0.95
CA GLY A 152 -10.11 -11.99 1.96
C GLY A 152 -10.46 -13.35 1.37
N PRO A 153 -11.74 -13.76 1.32
CA PRO A 153 -12.14 -15.07 0.81
C PRO A 153 -11.58 -15.41 -0.58
N SER A 154 -11.47 -14.44 -1.49
CA SER A 154 -10.96 -14.68 -2.85
C SER A 154 -9.48 -15.05 -2.89
N LEU A 155 -8.70 -14.76 -1.83
CA LEU A 155 -7.30 -15.16 -1.74
C LEU A 155 -7.13 -16.68 -1.64
N THR A 156 -8.14 -17.40 -1.16
CA THR A 156 -8.09 -18.87 -1.05
C THR A 156 -7.97 -19.53 -2.42
N ALA A 157 -8.65 -18.99 -3.45
CA ALA A 157 -8.54 -19.45 -4.83
C ALA A 157 -7.13 -19.21 -5.43
N LEU A 158 -6.37 -18.28 -4.83
CA LEU A 158 -4.97 -17.99 -5.19
C LEU A 158 -3.97 -18.78 -4.34
N GLY A 159 -4.43 -19.77 -3.56
CA GLY A 159 -3.57 -20.62 -2.74
C GLY A 159 -3.10 -19.98 -1.43
N VAL A 160 -3.69 -18.85 -1.02
CA VAL A 160 -3.39 -18.23 0.28
C VAL A 160 -4.16 -18.95 1.38
N ALA A 161 -3.43 -19.68 2.22
CA ALA A 161 -4.01 -20.31 3.41
C ALA A 161 -4.36 -19.28 4.49
N GLY A 162 -5.40 -19.56 5.28
CA GLY A 162 -5.78 -18.71 6.42
C GLY A 162 -6.26 -17.31 6.04
N ALA A 163 -6.90 -17.17 4.86
CA ALA A 163 -7.42 -15.89 4.40
C ALA A 163 -8.50 -15.33 5.36
N LEU A 164 -8.55 -14.01 5.49
CA LEU A 164 -9.51 -13.30 6.32
C LEU A 164 -10.93 -13.59 5.81
N ALA A 165 -11.79 -14.16 6.66
CA ALA A 165 -13.07 -14.71 6.23
C ALA A 165 -14.12 -13.64 5.84
N ASN A 166 -14.07 -12.47 6.48
CA ASN A 166 -14.97 -11.35 6.20
C ASN A 166 -14.22 -10.03 6.45
N PRO A 167 -13.56 -9.47 5.42
CA PRO A 167 -12.86 -8.18 5.51
C PRO A 167 -13.83 -6.98 5.59
N THR A 168 -13.69 -6.17 6.63
CA THR A 168 -14.31 -4.85 6.77
C THR A 168 -13.31 -3.75 6.45
N LEU A 169 -13.72 -2.78 5.64
CA LEU A 169 -12.97 -1.57 5.34
C LEU A 169 -13.60 -0.33 5.99
N GLU A 170 -12.74 0.53 6.51
CA GLU A 170 -13.07 1.93 6.79
C GLU A 170 -12.14 2.84 6.00
N LEU A 171 -12.68 3.92 5.44
CA LEU A 171 -11.93 5.02 4.85
C LEU A 171 -12.04 6.25 5.74
N ARG A 172 -10.90 6.82 6.12
CA ARG A 172 -10.79 7.99 7.00
C ARG A 172 -10.03 9.12 6.34
N ASP A 173 -10.39 10.35 6.68
CA ASP A 173 -9.66 11.55 6.28
C ASP A 173 -8.39 11.78 7.13
N GLY A 174 -7.63 12.82 6.79
CA GLY A 174 -6.38 13.17 7.50
C GLY A 174 -6.57 13.62 8.95
N ASN A 175 -7.80 13.92 9.38
CA ASN A 175 -8.14 14.20 10.77
C ASN A 175 -8.61 12.92 11.52
N GLY A 176 -8.63 11.78 10.84
CA GLY A 176 -9.13 10.51 11.35
C GLY A 176 -10.66 10.37 11.33
N ALA A 177 -11.38 11.32 10.73
CA ALA A 177 -12.84 11.23 10.63
C ALA A 177 -13.24 10.13 9.65
N LEU A 178 -14.23 9.32 10.04
CA LEU A 178 -14.78 8.28 9.17
C LEU A 178 -15.54 8.91 8.01
N LEU A 179 -15.13 8.57 6.78
CA LEU A 179 -15.79 8.98 5.55
C LEU A 179 -16.79 7.92 5.10
N VAL A 180 -16.34 6.67 4.99
CA VAL A 180 -17.14 5.54 4.51
C VAL A 180 -16.66 4.26 5.19
N SER A 181 -17.57 3.34 5.47
CA SER A 181 -17.26 1.96 5.89
C SER A 181 -18.04 0.96 5.04
N ASN A 182 -17.47 -0.22 4.81
CA ASN A 182 -18.13 -1.30 4.08
C ASN A 182 -17.55 -2.65 4.51
N ASN A 183 -18.43 -3.65 4.74
CA ASN A 183 -18.03 -5.03 5.06
C ASN A 183 -18.57 -6.06 4.05
N ASP A 184 -19.40 -5.66 3.10
CA ASP A 184 -19.89 -6.46 1.98
C ASP A 184 -20.14 -5.51 0.78
N TRP A 185 -19.38 -5.63 -0.31
CA TRP A 185 -19.30 -4.61 -1.37
C TRP A 185 -20.61 -4.45 -2.15
N GLN A 186 -21.50 -5.43 -2.08
CA GLN A 186 -22.79 -5.45 -2.77
C GLN A 186 -23.92 -4.77 -1.98
N ASP A 187 -23.72 -4.48 -0.69
CA ASP A 187 -24.75 -3.91 0.18
C ASP A 187 -25.19 -2.51 -0.26
N ASN A 188 -24.27 -1.76 -0.87
CA ASN A 188 -24.59 -0.49 -1.50
C ASN A 188 -24.60 -0.66 -3.03
N PRO A 189 -25.78 -0.67 -3.68
CA PRO A 189 -25.88 -0.93 -5.11
C PRO A 189 -25.21 0.16 -5.98
N VAL A 190 -25.11 1.40 -5.48
CA VAL A 190 -24.41 2.48 -6.19
C VAL A 190 -22.91 2.21 -6.20
N GLN A 191 -22.33 1.86 -5.05
CA GLN A 191 -20.92 1.49 -4.99
C GLN A 191 -20.65 0.23 -5.81
N ALA A 192 -21.47 -0.81 -5.67
CA ALA A 192 -21.34 -2.03 -6.45
C ALA A 192 -21.33 -1.78 -7.96
N ALA A 193 -22.18 -0.88 -8.46
CA ALA A 193 -22.18 -0.46 -9.86
C ALA A 193 -20.88 0.24 -10.26
N ILE A 194 -20.34 1.14 -9.43
CA ILE A 194 -19.07 1.84 -9.70
C ILE A 194 -17.91 0.85 -9.74
N LEU A 195 -17.79 -0.04 -8.75
CA LEU A 195 -16.73 -1.05 -8.70
C LEU A 195 -16.81 -2.00 -9.91
N THR A 196 -18.01 -2.41 -10.30
CA THR A 196 -18.24 -3.26 -11.47
C THR A 196 -17.84 -2.53 -12.77
N ALA A 197 -18.29 -1.30 -12.95
CA ALA A 197 -17.96 -0.49 -14.13
C ALA A 197 -16.44 -0.21 -14.24
N ALA A 198 -15.75 -0.10 -13.10
CA ALA A 198 -14.31 0.08 -13.05
C ALA A 198 -13.50 -1.21 -13.37
N GLY A 199 -14.17 -2.37 -13.46
CA GLY A 199 -13.53 -3.68 -13.58
C GLY A 199 -12.85 -4.14 -12.28
N LEU A 200 -13.26 -3.57 -11.14
CA LEU A 200 -12.63 -3.76 -9.83
C LEU A 200 -13.56 -4.39 -8.79
N ALA A 201 -14.73 -4.89 -9.18
CA ALA A 201 -15.62 -5.62 -8.29
C ALA A 201 -14.89 -6.81 -7.63
N PRO A 202 -14.92 -6.93 -6.28
CA PRO A 202 -14.47 -8.14 -5.60
C PRO A 202 -15.26 -9.37 -6.06
N SER A 203 -14.61 -10.53 -6.08
CA SER A 203 -15.26 -11.77 -6.55
C SER A 203 -16.12 -12.43 -5.49
N SER A 204 -15.81 -12.24 -4.21
CA SER A 204 -16.65 -12.74 -3.12
C SER A 204 -17.64 -11.65 -2.68
N PRO A 205 -18.91 -11.98 -2.39
CA PRO A 205 -19.85 -11.01 -1.81
C PRO A 205 -19.44 -10.56 -0.40
N LEU A 206 -18.65 -11.38 0.31
CA LEU A 206 -18.13 -11.09 1.67
C LEU A 206 -16.92 -10.17 1.69
N GLU A 207 -16.52 -9.62 0.55
CA GLU A 207 -15.40 -8.70 0.45
C GLU A 207 -15.87 -7.26 0.51
N SER A 208 -15.00 -6.36 0.96
CA SER A 208 -15.35 -4.95 1.09
C SER A 208 -14.85 -4.12 -0.08
N GLY A 209 -15.66 -3.12 -0.45
CA GLY A 209 -15.39 -2.22 -1.56
C GLY A 209 -15.93 -0.83 -1.28
N ILE A 210 -15.07 0.17 -1.45
CA ILE A 210 -15.41 1.59 -1.29
C ILE A 210 -15.04 2.32 -2.57
N ALA A 211 -15.93 3.17 -3.08
CA ALA A 211 -15.64 4.15 -4.12
C ALA A 211 -15.94 5.56 -3.61
N ALA A 212 -14.96 6.47 -3.68
CA ALA A 212 -15.09 7.82 -3.16
C ALA A 212 -14.39 8.83 -4.08
N ALA A 213 -15.04 9.97 -4.31
CA ALA A 213 -14.39 11.12 -4.95
C ALA A 213 -13.74 11.98 -3.86
N LEU A 214 -12.41 11.99 -3.81
CA LEU A 214 -11.63 12.57 -2.72
C LEU A 214 -10.83 13.78 -3.23
N PRO A 215 -10.89 14.96 -2.56
CA PRO A 215 -10.00 16.07 -2.86
C PRO A 215 -8.54 15.73 -2.51
N PRO A 216 -7.56 16.59 -2.86
CA PRO A 216 -6.18 16.41 -2.42
C PRO A 216 -6.09 16.40 -0.90
N GLY A 217 -5.31 15.49 -0.34
CA GLY A 217 -5.23 15.29 1.10
C GLY A 217 -4.66 13.93 1.48
N ALA A 218 -4.44 13.75 2.78
CA ALA A 218 -4.06 12.47 3.36
C ALA A 218 -5.30 11.67 3.76
N TYR A 219 -5.26 10.37 3.49
CA TYR A 219 -6.34 9.44 3.76
C TYR A 219 -5.79 8.13 4.30
N THR A 220 -6.65 7.37 4.97
CA THR A 220 -6.29 6.06 5.51
C THR A 220 -7.41 5.08 5.28
N ALA A 221 -7.08 3.94 4.66
CA ALA A 221 -7.95 2.77 4.62
C ALA A 221 -7.52 1.77 5.71
N LEU A 222 -8.48 1.39 6.55
CA LEU A 222 -8.32 0.43 7.63
C LEU A 222 -8.99 -0.88 7.24
N LEU A 223 -8.22 -1.97 7.16
CA LEU A 223 -8.71 -3.30 6.88
C LEU A 223 -8.71 -4.14 8.16
N ALA A 224 -9.89 -4.52 8.62
CA ALA A 224 -10.11 -5.35 9.81
C ALA A 224 -10.98 -6.58 9.47
N GLY A 225 -11.04 -7.58 10.35
CA GLY A 225 -12.02 -8.65 10.23
C GLY A 225 -13.33 -8.31 10.95
N PHE A 226 -14.45 -8.62 10.32
CA PHE A 226 -15.76 -8.51 10.94
C PHE A 226 -15.82 -9.33 12.25
N ASN A 227 -16.41 -8.75 13.31
CA ASN A 227 -16.47 -9.36 14.65
C ASN A 227 -15.12 -9.83 15.21
N ASN A 228 -14.05 -9.05 15.01
CA ASN A 228 -12.69 -9.38 15.42
C ASN A 228 -12.12 -10.64 14.74
N GLY A 229 -12.59 -10.95 13.52
CA GLY A 229 -11.97 -11.98 12.69
C GLY A 229 -10.50 -11.66 12.39
N THR A 230 -9.68 -12.69 12.29
CA THR A 230 -8.26 -12.57 11.94
C THR A 230 -7.94 -13.43 10.74
N GLY A 231 -6.88 -13.10 10.01
CA GLY A 231 -6.42 -13.88 8.87
C GLY A 231 -5.63 -13.05 7.88
N VAL A 232 -5.18 -13.66 6.79
CA VAL A 232 -4.48 -12.95 5.72
C VAL A 232 -5.47 -12.12 4.92
N GLY A 233 -5.31 -10.80 4.95
CA GLY A 233 -6.08 -9.85 4.15
C GLY A 233 -5.20 -9.15 3.12
N LEU A 234 -5.84 -8.65 2.06
CA LEU A 234 -5.24 -7.79 1.06
C LEU A 234 -6.04 -6.48 1.01
N VAL A 235 -5.38 -5.36 1.31
CA VAL A 235 -5.93 -4.02 1.08
C VAL A 235 -5.37 -3.47 -0.22
N GLU A 236 -6.21 -2.84 -1.04
CA GLU A 236 -5.82 -2.22 -2.30
C GLU A 236 -6.47 -0.85 -2.42
N ILE A 237 -5.70 0.14 -2.88
CA ILE A 237 -6.16 1.50 -3.15
C ILE A 237 -5.84 1.82 -4.60
N TYR A 238 -6.86 2.12 -5.39
CA TYR A 238 -6.75 2.49 -6.79
C TYR A 238 -7.06 3.97 -6.96
N ASP A 239 -6.15 4.68 -7.61
CA ASP A 239 -6.39 6.03 -8.10
C ASP A 239 -6.90 5.95 -9.55
N ARG A 240 -8.11 6.43 -9.78
CA ARG A 240 -8.79 6.46 -11.08
C ARG A 240 -8.82 7.85 -11.71
N GLY A 241 -8.14 8.85 -11.12
CA GLY A 241 -7.88 10.14 -11.76
C GLY A 241 -7.04 10.00 -13.03
N ILE A 242 -6.84 11.09 -13.75
CA ILE A 242 -5.93 11.11 -14.91
C ILE A 242 -4.47 11.24 -14.38
N PRO A 243 -3.47 10.60 -15.02
CA PRO A 243 -2.05 10.86 -14.75
C PRO A 243 -1.63 12.30 -15.04
#